data_AF-A0A942CPT5-F1
#
_entry.id   AF-A0A942CPT5-F1
#
_cell.length_a   1.000
_cell.length_b   1.000
_cell.length_c   1.000
_cell.angle_alpha   90.00
_cell.angle_beta   90.00
_cell.angle_gamma   90.00
#
_symmetry.space_group_name_H-M   'P 1'
#
loop_
_entity.id
_entity.type
_entity.pdbx_description
1 polymer ?
#
loop_
_entity_poly.entity_id
_entity_poly.type
_entity_poly.pdbx_seq_one_letter_code
_entity_poly.pdbx_strand_id
1 'polypeptide(L)'
;MKKPSFATLLPAALLFVALGMAACNKNSANPEECCGDIKHPAVTEPGEAPTLALLKDPTAVPGFTVRDLDGKSISIADLRGKVVLVNFWATWCPPCRAEIPDLIALQEKYKDKLVVLGISEDEISPEEVKAFAVGQKMNYPVAMSTPELTKIFKGVAALPTTFVIDPEGNIQQRHVGMLHADTTELETQYLSGMIKNVKVERVEDESKALITAAAQAKEIPGVDLTKLTPEQRTAALKALNSENCTCGCELTLAACRINDPSCGVSLPIAQKLVERIARGEKIGPTSTQ
;
A
#
# COMPACT_ATOMS: atom_id res chain seq x y z
N MET A 1 -60.27 -38.98 12.08
CA MET A 1 -61.65 -38.48 12.26
C MET A 1 -61.53 -37.09 12.87
N LYS A 2 -62.03 -35.96 12.36
CA LYS A 2 -62.97 -35.56 11.31
C LYS A 2 -62.51 -34.17 10.80
N LYS A 3 -62.63 -33.90 9.48
CA LYS A 3 -62.79 -32.54 8.91
C LYS A 3 -64.24 -32.08 9.14
N PRO A 4 -64.53 -30.76 9.08
CA PRO A 4 -65.01 -30.11 7.83
C PRO A 4 -64.33 -28.74 7.62
N SER A 5 -64.04 -28.16 6.45
CA SER A 5 -64.65 -27.95 5.11
C SER A 5 -65.75 -26.89 5.02
N PHE A 6 -65.58 -26.03 3.99
CA PHE A 6 -66.43 -24.96 3.42
C PHE A 6 -66.22 -23.54 4.01
N ALA A 7 -66.14 -22.44 3.24
CA ALA A 7 -66.54 -22.18 1.86
C ALA A 7 -65.73 -21.01 1.22
N THR A 8 -65.63 -21.06 -0.11
CA THR A 8 -65.27 -19.98 -1.05
C THR A 8 -66.34 -18.89 -1.10
N LEU A 9 -65.96 -17.62 -1.35
CA LEU A 9 -66.71 -16.61 -2.13
C LEU A 9 -65.91 -15.29 -2.24
N LEU A 10 -65.42 -14.99 -3.46
CA LEU A 10 -65.31 -13.62 -4.01
C LEU A 10 -66.69 -13.25 -4.61
N PRO A 11 -67.08 -11.99 -4.91
CA PRO A 11 -66.23 -10.88 -5.40
C PRO A 11 -66.68 -9.45 -4.98
N ALA A 12 -66.05 -8.45 -5.61
CA ALA A 12 -66.58 -7.12 -5.98
C ALA A 12 -65.91 -5.88 -5.36
N ALA A 13 -65.23 -5.17 -6.26
CA ALA A 13 -64.63 -3.86 -6.19
C ALA A 13 -65.44 -2.77 -5.48
N LEU A 14 -64.71 -1.84 -4.84
CA LEU A 14 -65.09 -0.44 -4.76
C LEU A 14 -63.82 0.42 -4.77
N LEU A 15 -63.71 1.23 -5.83
CA LEU A 15 -62.81 2.35 -5.97
C LEU A 15 -62.95 3.28 -4.76
N PHE A 16 -61.82 3.63 -4.14
CA PHE A 16 -61.65 4.97 -3.56
C PHE A 16 -60.30 5.52 -4.00
N VAL A 17 -60.37 6.43 -4.97
CA VAL A 17 -59.35 7.44 -5.23
C VAL A 17 -59.39 8.41 -4.06
N ALA A 18 -58.34 8.43 -3.26
CA ALA A 18 -58.06 9.54 -2.36
C ALA A 18 -56.62 10.02 -2.63
N LEU A 19 -56.54 11.12 -3.37
CA LEU A 19 -55.36 11.99 -3.41
C LEU A 19 -55.06 12.43 -1.98
N GLY A 20 -53.97 11.93 -1.41
CA GLY A 20 -53.35 12.46 -0.21
C GLY A 20 -51.89 12.74 -0.51
N MET A 21 -51.57 13.97 -0.87
CA MET A 21 -50.20 14.46 -0.91
C MET A 21 -49.63 14.43 0.52
N ALA A 22 -48.85 13.40 0.83
CA ALA A 22 -47.97 13.39 1.99
C ALA A 22 -46.60 13.89 1.54
N ALA A 23 -46.17 14.96 2.21
CA ALA A 23 -44.98 15.73 1.94
C ALA A 23 -43.69 14.88 1.87
N CYS A 24 -42.83 15.18 0.90
CA CYS A 24 -41.45 14.73 0.88
C CYS A 24 -40.71 15.23 2.13
N ASN A 25 -40.43 14.32 3.07
CA ASN A 25 -39.44 14.57 4.11
C ASN A 25 -38.05 14.22 3.55
N LYS A 26 -37.31 15.24 3.11
CA LYS A 26 -35.89 15.11 2.75
C LYS A 26 -35.06 15.01 4.03
N ASN A 27 -34.80 13.80 4.48
CA ASN A 27 -33.53 13.41 5.10
C ASN A 27 -33.53 11.92 5.42
N SER A 28 -33.10 11.13 4.45
CA SER A 28 -32.52 9.81 4.64
C SER A 28 -31.51 9.65 3.51
N ALA A 29 -30.30 10.17 3.75
CA ALA A 29 -29.18 9.93 2.87
C ALA A 29 -28.79 8.45 3.01
N ASN A 30 -29.03 7.68 1.94
CA ASN A 30 -28.56 6.32 1.81
C ASN A 30 -27.01 6.35 1.70
N PRO A 31 -26.23 5.58 2.49
CA PRO A 31 -24.76 5.63 2.45
C PRO A 31 -24.12 5.05 1.18
N GLU A 32 -24.89 4.56 0.22
CA GLU A 32 -24.38 3.82 -0.95
C GLU A 32 -24.05 4.71 -2.17
N GLU A 33 -24.21 6.04 -2.08
CA GLU A 33 -24.08 6.94 -3.23
C GLU A 33 -22.87 7.90 -3.16
N CYS A 34 -21.80 7.54 -2.44
CA CYS A 34 -20.57 8.34 -2.35
C CYS A 34 -19.32 7.71 -2.98
N CYS A 35 -19.40 6.46 -3.44
CA CYS A 35 -18.30 5.82 -4.15
C CYS A 35 -18.64 5.76 -5.64
N GLY A 36 -18.21 6.76 -6.39
CA GLY A 36 -18.15 6.65 -7.85
C GLY A 36 -17.31 5.45 -8.25
N ASP A 37 -17.75 4.76 -9.30
CA ASP A 37 -17.15 3.57 -9.91
C ASP A 37 -15.63 3.71 -10.13
N ILE A 38 -14.84 3.37 -9.13
CA ILE A 38 -13.48 2.89 -9.38
C ILE A 38 -13.65 1.49 -9.90
N LYS A 39 -13.54 1.35 -11.22
CA LYS A 39 -13.38 0.06 -11.89
C LYS A 39 -12.30 -0.71 -11.15
N HIS A 40 -12.70 -1.71 -10.38
CA HIS A 40 -11.80 -2.79 -10.00
C HIS A 40 -11.17 -3.33 -11.30
N PRO A 41 -9.87 -3.66 -11.32
CA PRO A 41 -9.31 -4.38 -12.45
C PRO A 41 -10.18 -5.61 -12.67
N ALA A 42 -10.75 -5.67 -13.87
CA ALA A 42 -11.79 -6.59 -14.25
C ALA A 42 -11.34 -8.02 -13.95
N VAL A 43 -12.24 -8.79 -13.34
CA VAL A 43 -12.28 -10.25 -13.52
C VAL A 43 -12.23 -10.48 -15.02
N THR A 44 -11.12 -11.03 -15.49
CA THR A 44 -10.84 -11.25 -16.91
C THR A 44 -11.90 -12.14 -17.54
N GLU A 45 -12.26 -11.85 -18.78
CA GLU A 45 -13.10 -12.74 -19.58
C GLU A 45 -12.44 -14.12 -19.71
N PRO A 46 -13.22 -15.23 -19.75
CA PRO A 46 -12.65 -16.56 -19.87
C PRO A 46 -11.86 -16.73 -21.19
N GLY A 47 -10.53 -16.71 -21.11
CA GLY A 47 -9.64 -17.03 -22.23
C GLY A 47 -8.50 -16.05 -22.49
N GLU A 48 -8.47 -14.88 -21.85
CA GLU A 48 -7.34 -13.94 -22.00
C GLU A 48 -6.26 -14.20 -20.94
N ALA A 49 -5.00 -14.26 -21.38
CA ALA A 49 -3.87 -14.45 -20.48
C ALA A 49 -3.80 -13.29 -19.47
N PRO A 50 -3.48 -13.55 -18.19
CA PRO A 50 -3.33 -12.48 -17.22
C PRO A 50 -2.19 -11.55 -17.66
N THR A 51 -2.34 -10.25 -17.36
CA THR A 51 -1.34 -9.23 -17.70
C THR A 51 -0.49 -8.90 -16.47
N LEU A 52 0.83 -8.84 -16.66
CA LEU A 52 1.83 -8.51 -15.65
C LEU A 52 2.56 -7.24 -16.05
N ALA A 53 2.63 -6.25 -15.17
CA ALA A 53 3.49 -5.10 -15.36
C ALA A 53 4.87 -5.41 -14.76
N LEU A 54 5.93 -5.39 -15.58
CA LEU A 54 7.32 -5.46 -15.12
C LEU A 54 8.08 -4.23 -15.60
N LEU A 55 9.13 -3.85 -14.89
CA LEU A 55 10.00 -2.76 -15.28
C LEU A 55 10.59 -3.02 -16.67
N LYS A 56 10.62 -1.96 -17.46
CA LYS A 56 11.22 -1.92 -18.79
C LYS A 56 12.73 -2.10 -18.72
N ASP A 57 13.37 -1.49 -17.72
CA ASP A 57 14.81 -1.57 -17.49
C ASP A 57 15.12 -2.17 -16.10
N PRO A 58 15.08 -3.51 -15.95
CA PRO A 58 15.45 -4.18 -14.71
C PRO A 58 16.90 -3.86 -14.32
N THR A 59 17.11 -3.61 -13.03
CA THR A 59 18.43 -3.26 -12.50
C THR A 59 18.96 -4.36 -11.61
N ALA A 60 20.20 -4.80 -11.86
CA ALA A 60 20.89 -5.77 -11.01
C ALA A 60 21.06 -5.22 -9.59
N VAL A 61 20.70 -6.01 -8.59
CA VAL A 61 20.88 -5.66 -7.18
C VAL A 61 22.37 -5.80 -6.83
N PRO A 62 23.05 -4.74 -6.34
CA PRO A 62 24.40 -4.86 -5.82
C PRO A 62 24.50 -5.91 -4.72
N GLY A 63 25.68 -6.54 -4.59
CA GLY A 63 25.93 -7.49 -3.50
C GLY A 63 25.74 -6.82 -2.13
N PHE A 64 24.94 -7.45 -1.27
CA PHE A 64 24.80 -7.06 0.13
C PHE A 64 24.71 -8.29 1.03
N THR A 65 25.00 -8.08 2.30
CA THR A 65 24.73 -9.05 3.37
C THR A 65 24.02 -8.34 4.51
N VAL A 66 22.95 -8.94 5.02
CA VAL A 66 22.19 -8.45 6.16
C VAL A 66 22.14 -9.52 7.24
N ARG A 67 22.12 -9.09 8.51
CA ARG A 67 21.90 -9.98 9.64
C ARG A 67 20.44 -9.89 10.07
N ASP A 68 19.75 -11.03 10.09
CA ASP A 68 18.36 -11.10 10.55
C ASP A 68 18.24 -10.99 12.08
N LEU A 69 17.01 -10.90 12.57
CA LEU A 69 16.69 -10.80 14.00
C LEU A 69 16.98 -12.10 14.79
N ASP A 70 17.28 -13.20 14.12
CA ASP A 70 17.78 -14.45 14.72
C ASP A 70 19.31 -14.52 14.71
N GLY A 71 19.97 -13.50 14.17
CA GLY A 71 21.42 -13.37 14.12
C GLY A 71 22.07 -14.11 12.96
N LYS A 72 21.29 -14.65 12.01
CA LYS A 72 21.79 -15.32 10.80
C LYS A 72 22.12 -14.27 9.73
N SER A 73 23.27 -14.46 9.09
CA SER A 73 23.65 -13.66 7.92
C SER A 73 22.98 -14.20 6.66
N ILE A 74 22.42 -13.28 5.86
CA ILE A 74 21.76 -13.56 4.60
C ILE A 74 22.38 -12.63 3.56
N SER A 75 22.98 -13.20 2.52
CA SER A 75 23.44 -12.42 1.37
C SER A 75 22.50 -12.58 0.19
N ILE A 76 22.45 -11.58 -0.70
CA ILE A 76 21.70 -11.70 -1.96
C ILE A 76 22.23 -12.85 -2.84
N ALA A 77 23.51 -13.23 -2.68
CA ALA A 77 24.08 -14.37 -3.38
C ALA A 77 23.45 -15.70 -2.92
N ASP A 78 23.14 -15.83 -1.63
CA ASP A 78 22.47 -17.02 -1.07
C ASP A 78 21.04 -17.20 -1.57
N LEU A 79 20.44 -16.12 -2.08
CA LEU A 79 19.05 -16.08 -2.55
C LEU A 79 18.90 -16.29 -4.06
N ARG A 80 20.02 -16.46 -4.79
CA ARG A 80 20.02 -16.71 -6.23
C ARG A 80 19.26 -17.99 -6.57
N GLY A 81 18.62 -18.00 -7.74
CA GLY A 81 17.78 -19.12 -8.18
C GLY A 81 16.35 -19.09 -7.60
N LYS A 82 16.03 -18.11 -6.75
CA LYS A 82 14.68 -17.86 -6.23
C LYS A 82 14.25 -16.44 -6.55
N VAL A 83 12.95 -16.26 -6.69
CA VAL A 83 12.33 -14.93 -6.61
C VAL A 83 12.54 -14.41 -5.18
N VAL A 84 12.87 -13.13 -5.04
CA VAL A 84 13.04 -12.50 -3.73
C VAL A 84 12.12 -11.30 -3.61
N LEU A 85 11.32 -11.26 -2.55
CA LEU A 85 10.51 -10.10 -2.19
C LEU A 85 11.21 -9.38 -1.04
N VAL A 86 11.79 -8.22 -1.32
CA VAL A 86 12.36 -7.36 -0.28
C VAL A 86 11.28 -6.36 0.13
N ASN A 87 10.62 -6.62 1.26
CA ASN A 87 9.51 -5.81 1.76
C ASN A 87 9.97 -4.87 2.87
N PHE A 88 9.89 -3.56 2.63
CA PHE A 88 10.12 -2.53 3.63
C PHE A 88 8.83 -2.24 4.39
N TRP A 89 8.88 -2.37 5.72
CA TRP A 89 7.68 -2.30 6.57
C TRP A 89 8.02 -1.72 7.96
N ALA A 90 7.01 -1.47 8.78
CA ALA A 90 7.20 -1.11 10.19
C ALA A 90 6.07 -1.63 11.09
N THR A 91 6.34 -1.84 12.38
CA THR A 91 5.36 -2.38 13.36
C THR A 91 4.14 -1.47 13.54
N TRP A 92 4.34 -0.15 13.43
CA TRP A 92 3.31 0.88 13.57
C TRP A 92 2.53 1.16 12.28
N CYS A 93 2.93 0.57 11.14
CA CYS A 93 2.32 0.82 9.84
C CYS A 93 1.09 -0.08 9.62
N PRO A 94 -0.15 0.45 9.62
CA PRO A 94 -1.35 -0.37 9.46
C PRO A 94 -1.42 -1.19 8.15
N PRO A 95 -1.13 -0.62 6.96
CA PRO A 95 -1.18 -1.42 5.73
C PRO A 95 -0.12 -2.53 5.72
N CYS A 96 1.05 -2.27 6.29
CA CYS A 96 2.10 -3.28 6.45
C CYS A 96 1.60 -4.48 7.29
N ARG A 97 0.86 -4.22 8.37
CA ARG A 97 0.30 -5.28 9.21
C ARG A 97 -0.75 -6.11 8.49
N ALA A 98 -1.53 -5.48 7.62
CA ALA A 98 -2.59 -6.13 6.88
C ALA A 98 -2.07 -7.11 5.81
N GLU A 99 -0.91 -6.85 5.20
CA GLU A 99 -0.31 -7.73 4.18
C GLU A 99 0.54 -8.88 4.73
N ILE A 100 0.92 -8.86 6.02
CA ILE A 100 1.76 -9.91 6.63
C ILE A 100 1.17 -11.32 6.43
N PRO A 101 -0.15 -11.58 6.65
CA PRO A 101 -0.73 -12.90 6.42
C PRO A 101 -0.54 -13.41 4.98
N ASP A 102 -0.65 -12.52 3.99
CA ASP A 102 -0.49 -12.86 2.58
C ASP A 102 0.98 -13.18 2.25
N LEU A 103 1.93 -12.42 2.81
CA LEU A 103 3.35 -12.70 2.68
C LEU A 103 3.73 -14.04 3.33
N ILE A 104 3.13 -14.37 4.48
CA ILE A 104 3.30 -15.67 5.15
C ILE A 104 2.81 -16.80 4.25
N ALA A 105 1.63 -16.63 3.65
CA ALA A 105 1.03 -17.62 2.76
C ALA A 105 1.87 -17.84 1.49
N LEU A 106 2.35 -16.75 0.87
CA LEU A 106 3.25 -16.80 -0.28
C LEU A 106 4.56 -17.51 0.07
N GLN A 107 5.20 -17.13 1.17
CA GLN A 107 6.43 -17.76 1.66
C GLN A 107 6.24 -19.26 1.86
N GLU A 108 5.14 -19.69 2.49
CA GLU A 108 4.90 -21.13 2.73
C GLU A 108 4.64 -21.88 1.42
N LYS A 109 3.80 -21.32 0.55
CA LYS A 109 3.40 -21.94 -0.72
C LYS A 109 4.55 -22.08 -1.71
N TYR A 110 5.47 -21.11 -1.72
CA TYR A 110 6.54 -21.02 -2.71
C TYR A 110 7.95 -21.10 -2.12
N LYS A 111 8.16 -21.59 -0.89
CA LYS A 111 9.49 -21.62 -0.21
C LYS A 111 10.67 -22.17 -1.02
N ASP A 112 10.42 -23.05 -1.99
CA ASP A 112 11.45 -23.61 -2.88
C ASP A 112 11.85 -22.67 -4.02
N LYS A 113 10.98 -21.69 -4.34
CA LYS A 113 11.09 -20.76 -5.47
C LYS A 113 11.05 -19.29 -5.08
N LEU A 114 10.66 -18.97 -3.84
CA LEU A 114 10.45 -17.63 -3.31
C LEU A 114 11.11 -17.50 -1.93
N VAL A 115 11.70 -16.35 -1.67
CA VAL A 115 12.07 -15.90 -0.33
C VAL A 115 11.54 -14.49 -0.11
N VAL A 116 10.74 -14.31 0.93
CA VAL A 116 10.41 -12.99 1.48
C VAL A 116 11.52 -12.57 2.43
N LEU A 117 11.97 -11.33 2.34
CA LEU A 117 12.91 -10.70 3.26
C LEU A 117 12.27 -9.40 3.76
N GLY A 118 11.84 -9.40 5.02
CA GLY A 118 11.24 -8.22 5.66
C GLY A 118 12.30 -7.29 6.21
N ILE A 119 12.34 -6.05 5.73
CA ILE A 119 13.23 -5.00 6.24
C ILE A 119 12.40 -4.03 7.09
N SER A 120 12.63 -4.03 8.40
CA SER A 120 11.96 -3.12 9.34
C SER A 120 12.62 -1.74 9.30
N GLU A 121 11.80 -0.72 9.08
CA GLU A 121 12.14 0.70 9.16
C GLU A 121 11.80 1.30 10.54
N ASP A 122 11.54 0.45 11.55
CA ASP A 122 11.28 0.92 12.91
C ASP A 122 12.51 1.55 13.56
N GLU A 123 12.29 2.54 14.42
CA GLU A 123 13.33 3.13 15.29
C GLU A 123 13.39 2.47 16.69
N ILE A 124 12.51 1.49 16.96
CA ILE A 124 12.49 0.71 18.22
C ILE A 124 13.60 -0.35 18.22
N SER A 125 13.80 -1.02 19.35
CA SER A 125 14.87 -2.03 19.47
C SER A 125 14.61 -3.25 18.56
N PRO A 126 15.67 -3.89 18.01
CA PRO A 126 15.53 -5.13 17.25
C PRO A 126 14.79 -6.24 18.00
N GLU A 127 14.92 -6.27 19.32
CA GLU A 127 14.23 -7.22 20.21
C GLU A 127 12.71 -6.98 20.23
N GLU A 128 12.27 -5.73 20.24
CA GLU A 128 10.85 -5.37 20.16
C GLU A 128 10.26 -5.70 18.77
N VAL A 129 11.00 -5.40 17.69
CA VAL A 129 10.60 -5.80 16.33
C VAL A 129 10.50 -7.32 16.23
N LYS A 130 11.45 -8.05 16.83
CA LYS A 130 11.42 -9.51 16.87
C LYS A 130 10.21 -10.05 17.62
N ALA A 131 9.89 -9.48 18.79
CA ALA A 131 8.71 -9.87 19.55
C ALA A 131 7.43 -9.65 18.75
N PHE A 132 7.33 -8.54 18.03
CA PHE A 132 6.22 -8.28 17.10
C PHE A 132 6.15 -9.32 15.99
N ALA A 133 7.27 -9.59 15.30
CA ALA A 133 7.32 -10.53 14.18
C ALA A 133 6.92 -11.95 14.59
N VAL A 134 7.38 -12.40 15.77
CA VAL A 134 6.96 -13.67 16.39
C VAL A 134 5.46 -13.66 16.71
N GLY A 135 4.94 -12.56 17.26
CA GLY A 135 3.52 -12.38 17.54
C GLY A 135 2.63 -12.44 16.29
N GLN A 136 3.12 -11.90 15.17
CA GLN A 136 2.45 -12.00 13.86
C GLN A 136 2.70 -13.33 13.13
N LYS A 137 3.51 -14.23 13.71
CA LYS A 137 3.89 -15.52 13.12
C LYS A 137 4.58 -15.41 11.76
N MET A 138 5.36 -14.35 11.56
CA MET A 138 6.15 -14.18 10.33
C MET A 138 7.09 -15.38 10.16
N ASN A 139 6.95 -16.10 9.04
CA ASN A 139 7.70 -17.34 8.73
C ASN A 139 8.88 -17.09 7.77
N TYR A 140 9.26 -15.83 7.58
CA TYR A 140 10.34 -15.39 6.72
C TYR A 140 11.35 -14.53 7.50
N PRO A 141 12.60 -14.44 7.03
CA PRO A 141 13.61 -13.62 7.68
C PRO A 141 13.20 -12.15 7.78
N VAL A 142 13.45 -11.57 8.95
CA VAL A 142 13.26 -10.14 9.22
C VAL A 142 14.61 -9.55 9.63
N ALA A 143 14.96 -8.40 9.11
CA ALA A 143 16.14 -7.64 9.49
C ALA A 143 15.80 -6.17 9.72
N MET A 144 16.64 -5.47 10.47
CA MET A 144 16.56 -4.01 10.58
C MET A 144 17.12 -3.36 9.32
N SER A 145 16.52 -2.24 8.91
CA SER A 145 17.06 -1.42 7.84
C SER A 145 18.44 -0.89 8.18
N THR A 146 19.27 -0.75 7.14
CA THR A 146 20.63 -0.22 7.26
C THR A 146 20.88 0.80 6.16
N PRO A 147 21.82 1.75 6.35
CA PRO A 147 22.16 2.72 5.31
C PRO A 147 22.59 2.09 3.98
N GLU A 148 23.20 0.90 4.02
CA GLU A 148 23.56 0.13 2.84
C GLU A 148 22.32 -0.35 2.08
N LEU A 149 21.36 -0.95 2.78
CA LEU A 149 20.10 -1.40 2.18
C LEU A 149 19.30 -0.24 1.60
N THR A 150 19.20 0.90 2.30
CA THR A 150 18.50 2.09 1.78
C THR A 150 19.18 2.65 0.52
N LYS A 151 20.51 2.52 0.40
CA LYS A 151 21.26 2.94 -0.78
C LYS A 151 21.05 2.00 -1.98
N ILE A 152 20.90 0.71 -1.72
CA ILE A 152 20.64 -0.32 -2.72
C ILE A 152 19.19 -0.22 -3.22
N PHE A 153 18.25 -0.26 -2.29
CA PHE A 153 16.81 -0.22 -2.53
C PHE A 153 16.32 1.23 -2.47
N LYS A 154 16.70 2.00 -3.48
CA LYS A 154 16.35 3.42 -3.56
C LYS A 154 14.84 3.61 -3.74
N GLY A 155 14.34 4.71 -3.20
CA GLY A 155 12.97 5.15 -3.42
C GLY A 155 11.91 4.47 -2.54
N VAL A 156 12.29 4.01 -1.35
CA VAL A 156 11.36 3.68 -0.27
C VAL A 156 10.76 4.98 0.31
N ALA A 157 9.85 5.57 -0.46
CA ALA A 157 9.20 6.83 -0.12
C ALA A 157 7.95 6.62 0.75
N ALA A 158 7.40 5.41 0.86
CA ALA A 158 6.27 5.10 1.72
C ALA A 158 6.37 3.64 2.19
N LEU A 159 5.57 3.27 3.19
CA LEU A 159 5.46 1.90 3.67
C LEU A 159 4.02 1.37 3.45
N PRO A 160 3.87 0.09 3.09
CA PRO A 160 4.95 -0.81 2.70
C PRO A 160 5.52 -0.46 1.32
N THR A 161 6.75 -0.90 1.05
CA THR A 161 7.34 -0.89 -0.31
C THR A 161 8.01 -2.24 -0.54
N THR A 162 7.58 -2.96 -1.57
CA THR A 162 8.15 -4.26 -1.94
C THR A 162 8.90 -4.18 -3.25
N PHE A 163 10.15 -4.66 -3.26
CA PHE A 163 10.91 -4.91 -4.48
C PHE A 163 10.83 -6.38 -4.86
N VAL A 164 10.49 -6.66 -6.10
CA VAL A 164 10.42 -8.00 -6.68
C VAL A 164 11.69 -8.26 -7.47
N ILE A 165 12.47 -9.23 -7.04
CA ILE A 165 13.77 -9.59 -7.63
C ILE A 165 13.66 -10.96 -8.28
N ASP A 166 14.14 -11.10 -9.50
CA ASP A 166 14.18 -12.37 -10.23
C ASP A 166 15.28 -13.33 -9.71
N PRO A 167 15.26 -14.62 -10.13
CA PRO A 167 16.31 -15.59 -9.79
C PRO A 167 17.73 -15.16 -10.18
N GLU A 168 17.86 -14.29 -11.17
CA GLU A 168 19.08 -13.66 -11.67
C GLU A 168 19.46 -12.38 -10.90
N GLY A 169 18.78 -12.06 -9.80
CA GLY A 169 19.11 -10.96 -8.91
C GLY A 169 18.87 -9.57 -9.49
N ASN A 170 17.92 -9.41 -10.41
CA ASN A 170 17.52 -8.11 -10.96
C ASN A 170 16.15 -7.70 -10.43
N ILE A 171 15.98 -6.41 -10.14
CA ILE A 171 14.69 -5.82 -9.74
C ILE A 171 13.79 -5.77 -10.97
N GLN A 172 12.71 -6.55 -10.95
CA GLN A 172 11.71 -6.64 -12.02
C GLN A 172 10.47 -5.79 -11.74
N GLN A 173 10.18 -5.48 -10.47
CA GLN A 173 9.07 -4.60 -10.09
C GLN A 173 9.32 -3.94 -8.74
N ARG A 174 8.70 -2.78 -8.52
CA ARG A 174 8.53 -2.15 -7.21
C ARG A 174 7.06 -1.81 -6.98
N HIS A 175 6.51 -2.35 -5.90
CA HIS A 175 5.18 -2.02 -5.41
C HIS A 175 5.29 -1.04 -4.25
N VAL A 176 4.56 0.07 -4.32
CA VAL A 176 4.45 1.04 -3.22
C VAL A 176 3.02 1.02 -2.70
N GLY A 177 2.88 0.90 -1.39
CA GLY A 177 1.60 0.62 -0.75
C GLY A 177 1.37 -0.88 -0.56
N MET A 178 0.22 -1.21 0.03
CA MET A 178 -0.16 -2.59 0.36
C MET A 178 -0.05 -3.50 -0.86
N LEU A 179 0.60 -4.63 -0.68
CA LEU A 179 0.76 -5.63 -1.71
C LEU A 179 -0.57 -6.36 -1.98
N HIS A 180 -0.85 -6.66 -3.25
CA HIS A 180 -1.95 -7.53 -3.65
C HIS A 180 -1.45 -8.95 -3.90
N ALA A 181 -1.88 -9.91 -3.08
CA ALA A 181 -1.42 -11.30 -3.11
C ALA A 181 -1.46 -11.92 -4.52
N ASP A 182 -2.56 -11.73 -5.26
CA ASP A 182 -2.75 -12.30 -6.60
C ASP A 182 -1.70 -11.80 -7.61
N THR A 183 -1.40 -10.50 -7.58
CA THR A 183 -0.38 -9.89 -8.46
C THR A 183 0.99 -10.46 -8.16
N THR A 184 1.37 -10.51 -6.88
CA THR A 184 2.71 -10.98 -6.48
C THR A 184 2.86 -12.49 -6.62
N GLU A 185 1.78 -13.25 -6.45
CA GLU A 185 1.76 -14.66 -6.79
C GLU A 185 2.01 -14.87 -8.29
N LEU A 186 1.34 -14.10 -9.14
CA LEU A 186 1.54 -14.15 -10.59
C LEU A 186 2.98 -13.77 -10.99
N GLU A 187 3.53 -12.71 -10.40
CA GLU A 187 4.95 -12.33 -10.56
C GLU A 187 5.88 -13.46 -10.15
N THR A 188 5.63 -14.08 -8.99
CA THR A 188 6.43 -15.20 -8.47
C THR A 188 6.39 -16.38 -9.42
N GLN A 189 5.21 -16.79 -9.88
CA GLN A 189 5.05 -17.90 -10.81
C GLN A 189 5.72 -17.63 -12.15
N TYR A 190 5.59 -16.41 -12.69
CA TYR A 190 6.19 -16.03 -13.96
C TYR A 190 7.72 -15.98 -13.87
N LEU A 191 8.26 -15.26 -12.88
CA LEU A 191 9.71 -15.07 -12.70
C LEU A 191 10.43 -16.35 -12.29
N SER A 192 9.76 -17.26 -11.59
CA SER A 192 10.31 -18.60 -11.29
C SER A 192 10.20 -19.59 -12.45
N GLY A 193 9.58 -19.19 -13.56
CA GLY A 193 9.39 -20.00 -14.76
C GLY A 193 8.29 -21.07 -14.66
N MET A 194 7.45 -21.03 -13.63
CA MET A 194 6.33 -21.96 -13.43
C MET A 194 5.22 -21.77 -14.47
N ILE A 195 4.99 -20.52 -14.87
CA ILE A 195 4.04 -20.16 -15.93
C ILE A 195 4.74 -19.32 -16.99
N LYS A 196 4.23 -19.38 -18.23
CA LYS A 196 4.78 -18.63 -19.38
C LYS A 196 3.72 -17.91 -20.20
N ASN A 197 2.46 -18.31 -20.06
CA ASN A 197 1.30 -17.75 -20.73
C ASN A 197 0.77 -16.52 -19.97
N VAL A 198 1.63 -15.51 -19.81
CA VAL A 198 1.31 -14.24 -19.17
C VAL A 198 1.71 -13.13 -20.14
N LYS A 199 0.83 -12.17 -20.36
CA LYS A 199 1.17 -10.98 -21.16
C LYS A 199 2.01 -10.06 -20.28
N VAL A 200 3.26 -9.81 -20.64
CA VAL A 200 4.13 -8.90 -19.89
C VAL A 200 4.13 -7.52 -20.54
N GLU A 201 3.65 -6.53 -19.81
CA GLU A 201 3.76 -5.12 -20.16
C GLU A 201 5.00 -4.52 -19.49
N ARG A 202 5.84 -3.88 -20.31
CA ARG A 202 7.08 -3.24 -19.84
C ARG A 202 6.79 -1.79 -19.51
N VAL A 203 6.78 -1.49 -18.21
CA VAL A 203 6.43 -0.17 -17.67
C VAL A 203 7.66 0.58 -17.20
N GLU A 204 7.60 1.90 -17.26
CA GLU A 204 8.57 2.74 -16.55
C GLU A 204 8.36 2.59 -15.04
N ASP A 205 9.39 2.86 -14.24
CA ASP A 205 9.24 2.83 -12.79
C ASP A 205 8.40 4.04 -12.33
N GLU A 206 7.09 3.81 -12.16
CA GLU A 206 6.10 4.81 -11.75
C GLU A 206 6.46 5.47 -10.40
N SER A 207 7.07 4.75 -9.46
CA SER A 207 7.47 5.38 -8.19
C SER A 207 8.76 6.18 -8.33
N LYS A 208 9.62 5.90 -9.32
CA LYS A 208 10.76 6.76 -9.67
C LYS A 208 10.26 7.99 -10.42
N ALA A 209 9.23 7.84 -11.25
CA ALA A 209 8.53 8.94 -11.89
C ALA A 209 7.85 9.83 -10.83
N LEU A 210 7.16 9.24 -9.84
CA LEU A 210 6.53 9.96 -8.73
C LEU A 210 7.57 10.65 -7.85
N ILE A 211 8.68 10.00 -7.48
CA ILE A 211 9.76 10.62 -6.71
C ILE A 211 10.44 11.72 -7.50
N THR A 212 10.66 11.53 -8.80
CA THR A 212 11.25 12.55 -9.67
C THR A 212 10.31 13.75 -9.80
N ALA A 213 9.00 13.50 -9.97
CA ALA A 213 7.98 14.54 -10.01
C ALA A 213 7.83 15.25 -8.64
N ALA A 214 7.86 14.50 -7.53
CA ALA A 214 7.83 15.02 -6.17
C ALA A 214 9.08 15.86 -5.85
N ALA A 215 10.28 15.38 -6.19
CA ALA A 215 11.52 16.15 -6.06
C ALA A 215 11.54 17.42 -6.94
N GLN A 216 10.68 17.49 -7.96
CA GLN A 216 10.47 18.69 -8.79
C GLN A 216 9.28 19.54 -8.34
N ALA A 217 8.42 19.06 -7.43
CA ALA A 217 7.25 19.78 -6.97
C ALA A 217 7.67 21.02 -6.16
N LYS A 218 7.38 22.19 -6.70
CA LYS A 218 7.79 23.47 -6.11
C LYS A 218 6.90 23.89 -4.94
N GLU A 219 5.66 23.44 -4.93
CA GLU A 219 4.66 23.77 -3.91
C GLU A 219 3.54 22.73 -3.82
N ILE A 220 2.89 22.69 -2.66
CA ILE A 220 1.50 22.23 -2.45
C ILE A 220 0.71 23.49 -2.11
N PRO A 221 -0.61 23.62 -2.39
CA PRO A 221 -1.34 24.85 -2.11
C PRO A 221 -1.04 25.43 -0.72
N GLY A 222 -0.45 26.63 -0.65
CA GLY A 222 -0.07 27.34 0.59
C GLY A 222 1.22 26.87 1.28
N VAL A 223 1.93 25.88 0.74
CA VAL A 223 3.16 25.30 1.30
C VAL A 223 4.29 25.38 0.28
N ASP A 224 5.23 26.29 0.51
CA ASP A 224 6.40 26.51 -0.35
C ASP A 224 7.52 25.49 -0.05
N LEU A 225 7.93 24.75 -1.09
CA LEU A 225 8.99 23.74 -1.01
C LEU A 225 10.26 24.16 -1.77
N THR A 226 10.30 25.38 -2.32
CA THR A 226 11.43 25.86 -3.12
C THR A 226 12.70 26.06 -2.31
N LYS A 227 12.56 26.31 -1.01
CA LYS A 227 13.68 26.51 -0.06
C LYS A 227 14.33 25.20 0.41
N LEU A 228 13.74 24.05 0.08
CA LEU A 228 14.26 22.75 0.46
C LEU A 228 15.27 22.22 -0.57
N THR A 229 16.26 21.45 -0.09
CA THR A 229 17.06 20.58 -0.96
C THR A 229 16.19 19.49 -1.61
N PRO A 230 16.62 18.86 -2.72
CA PRO A 230 15.87 17.76 -3.34
C PRO A 230 15.52 16.62 -2.37
N GLU A 231 16.44 16.27 -1.48
CA GLU A 231 16.25 15.24 -0.45
C GLU A 231 15.23 15.69 0.59
N GLN A 232 15.34 16.92 1.09
CA GLN A 232 14.37 17.50 2.03
C GLN A 232 12.98 17.66 1.42
N ARG A 233 12.88 18.02 0.14
CA ARG A 233 11.61 18.13 -0.57
C ARG A 233 10.93 16.76 -0.71
N THR A 234 11.70 15.73 -1.01
CA THR A 234 11.20 14.35 -1.03
C THR A 234 10.71 13.93 0.35
N ALA A 235 11.48 14.22 1.42
CA ALA A 235 11.09 13.93 2.80
C ALA A 235 9.82 14.70 3.22
N ALA A 236 9.72 15.98 2.84
CA ALA A 236 8.56 16.82 3.11
C ALA A 236 7.29 16.29 2.44
N LEU A 237 7.38 15.95 1.16
CA LEU A 237 6.25 15.39 0.42
C LEU A 237 5.84 14.03 0.97
N LYS A 238 6.79 13.18 1.36
CA LYS A 238 6.53 11.92 2.06
C LYS A 238 5.75 12.15 3.35
N ALA A 239 6.24 13.06 4.21
CA ALA A 239 5.62 13.34 5.49
C ALA A 239 4.20 13.91 5.32
N LEU A 240 4.01 14.85 4.39
CA LEU A 240 2.70 15.43 4.08
C LEU A 240 1.70 14.41 3.52
N ASN A 241 2.16 13.40 2.78
CA ASN A 241 1.32 12.30 2.28
C ASN A 241 1.13 11.17 3.29
N SER A 242 1.77 11.22 4.46
CA SER A 242 1.67 10.17 5.49
C SER A 242 0.97 10.66 6.76
N GLU A 243 1.09 11.94 7.10
CA GLU A 243 0.42 12.52 8.25
C GLU A 243 -1.04 12.88 7.91
N ASN A 244 -1.96 12.44 8.77
CA ASN A 244 -3.38 12.75 8.63
C ASN A 244 -3.67 14.20 9.04
N CYS A 245 -4.57 14.85 8.30
CA CYS A 245 -5.13 16.11 8.72
C CYS A 245 -6.12 15.89 9.88
N THR A 246 -6.03 16.73 10.91
CA THR A 246 -6.90 16.67 12.09
C THR A 246 -8.15 17.53 11.97
N CYS A 247 -8.52 17.98 10.76
CA CYS A 247 -9.74 18.77 10.55
C CYS A 247 -11.02 17.92 10.51
N GLY A 248 -10.89 16.58 10.57
CA GLY A 248 -12.00 15.64 10.48
C GLY A 248 -12.29 15.11 9.08
N CYS A 249 -11.44 15.41 8.09
CA CYS A 249 -11.65 14.97 6.69
C CYS A 249 -11.11 13.57 6.36
N GLU A 250 -10.41 12.92 7.30
CA GLU A 250 -9.75 11.61 7.11
C GLU A 250 -8.69 11.57 5.99
N LEU A 251 -8.35 12.71 5.40
CA LEU A 251 -7.31 12.84 4.38
C LEU A 251 -5.93 13.10 5.00
N THR A 252 -4.89 12.78 4.25
CA THR A 252 -3.51 13.21 4.56
C THR A 252 -3.39 14.73 4.47
N LEU A 253 -2.35 15.34 5.06
CA LEU A 253 -2.12 16.78 4.96
C LEU A 253 -2.02 17.23 3.51
N ALA A 254 -1.26 16.51 2.67
CA ALA A 254 -1.16 16.79 1.24
C ALA A 254 -2.52 16.70 0.53
N ALA A 255 -3.26 15.61 0.73
CA ALA A 255 -4.57 15.42 0.10
C ALA A 255 -5.59 16.46 0.58
N CYS A 256 -5.58 16.81 1.88
CA CYS A 256 -6.42 17.87 2.42
C CYS A 256 -6.10 19.23 1.82
N ARG A 257 -4.82 19.60 1.65
CA ARG A 257 -4.41 20.86 1.00
C ARG A 257 -4.82 20.93 -0.47
N ILE A 258 -4.81 19.80 -1.18
CA ILE A 258 -5.19 19.73 -2.59
C ILE A 258 -6.72 19.83 -2.74
N ASN A 259 -7.47 19.10 -1.91
CA ASN A 259 -8.94 19.03 -2.01
C ASN A 259 -9.64 20.22 -1.34
N ASP A 260 -9.06 20.78 -0.27
CA ASP A 260 -9.51 22.00 0.38
C ASP A 260 -8.32 22.91 0.73
N PRO A 261 -7.83 23.71 -0.25
CA PRO A 261 -6.78 24.70 -0.02
C PRO A 261 -7.13 25.77 1.02
N SER A 262 -8.40 25.90 1.41
CA SER A 262 -8.87 26.85 2.42
C SER A 262 -8.93 26.28 3.83
N CYS A 263 -8.68 24.97 4.01
CA CYS A 263 -8.68 24.31 5.31
C CYS A 263 -7.68 24.97 6.27
N GLY A 264 -8.20 25.69 7.27
CA GLY A 264 -7.40 26.45 8.25
C GLY A 264 -6.62 25.58 9.23
N VAL A 265 -6.90 24.27 9.27
CA VAL A 265 -6.22 23.30 10.14
C VAL A 265 -5.02 22.66 9.41
N SER A 266 -5.19 22.25 8.15
CA SER A 266 -4.14 21.56 7.40
C SER A 266 -2.93 22.45 7.10
N LEU A 267 -3.16 23.73 6.79
CA LEU A 267 -2.12 24.67 6.38
C LEU A 267 -1.02 24.86 7.45
N PRO A 268 -1.33 25.27 8.69
CA PRO A 268 -0.30 25.50 9.70
C PRO A 268 0.44 24.22 10.09
N ILE A 269 -0.24 23.06 10.07
CA ILE A 269 0.40 21.76 10.35
C ILE A 269 1.40 21.43 9.24
N ALA A 270 0.98 21.55 7.98
CA ALA A 270 1.81 21.27 6.82
C ALA A 270 3.04 22.19 6.75
N GLN A 271 2.87 23.50 7.01
CA GLN A 271 3.98 24.45 7.04
C GLN A 271 4.97 24.12 8.16
N LYS A 272 4.48 23.86 9.38
CA LYS A 272 5.34 23.51 10.53
C LYS A 272 6.11 22.22 10.28
N LEU A 273 5.48 21.23 9.64
CA LEU A 273 6.14 19.97 9.26
C LEU A 273 7.29 20.23 8.28
N VAL A 274 7.04 21.02 7.23
CA VAL A 274 8.06 21.40 6.25
C VAL A 274 9.22 22.17 6.89
N GLU A 275 8.94 23.10 7.80
CA GLU A 275 9.97 23.87 8.51
C GLU A 275 10.86 22.98 9.38
N ARG A 276 10.30 21.98 10.07
CA ARG A 276 11.09 21.02 10.85
C ARG A 276 12.05 20.24 9.97
N ILE A 277 11.58 19.79 8.81
CA ILE A 277 12.40 19.06 7.82
C ILE A 277 13.48 19.98 7.23
N ALA A 278 13.17 21.25 6.98
CA ALA A 278 14.13 22.26 6.53
C ALA A 278 15.28 22.43 7.53
N ARG A 279 15.00 22.31 8.84
CA ARG A 279 16.00 22.35 9.93
C ARG A 279 16.74 21.03 10.16
N GLY A 280 16.39 19.97 9.43
CA GLY A 280 17.01 18.65 9.58
C GLY A 280 16.56 17.89 10.84
N GLU A 281 15.42 18.26 11.43
CA GLU A 281 14.85 17.53 12.56
C GLU A 281 14.34 16.15 12.11
N LYS A 282 14.56 15.11 12.92
CA LYS A 282 13.95 13.80 12.69
C LYS A 282 12.44 13.90 12.90
N ILE A 283 11.67 13.48 11.91
CA ILE A 283 10.21 13.41 11.97
C ILE A 283 9.82 12.02 12.51
N GLY A 284 9.73 11.89 13.83
CA GLY A 284 9.03 10.77 14.46
C GLY A 284 7.53 11.06 14.58
N PRO A 285 6.69 10.04 14.81
CA PRO A 285 5.26 10.25 15.00
C PRO A 285 5.03 11.22 16.14
N THR A 286 4.30 12.31 15.85
CA THR A 286 3.96 13.33 16.84
C THR A 286 3.15 12.65 17.95
N SER A 287 3.77 12.45 19.11
CA SER A 287 3.07 12.01 20.32
C SER A 287 1.92 12.97 20.56
N THR A 288 0.69 12.48 20.41
CA THR A 288 -0.51 13.18 20.85
C THR A 288 -0.37 13.40 22.36
N GLN A 289 -0.13 14.64 22.78
CA GLN A 289 -0.46 15.09 24.13
C GLN A 289 -1.89 15.62 24.10
#